data_AF-A0A9X2HW32-F1
#
_entry.id   AF-A0A9X2HW32-F1
#
_cell.length_a   1.000
_cell.length_b   1.000
_cell.length_c   1.000
_cell.angle_alpha   90.00
_cell.angle_beta   90.00
_cell.angle_gamma   90.00
#
_symmetry.space_group_name_H-M   'P 1'
#
loop_
_entity.id
_entity.type
_entity.pdbx_description
1 polymer ?
#
loop_
_entity_poly.entity_id
_entity_poly.type
_entity_poly.pdbx_seq_one_letter_code
_entity_poly.pdbx_strand_id
1 'polypeptide(L)'
;MRAKFLNLIAAATVLVATGEVESAQAQVLGTVVAPPEQTYCAEPGYRALDFLEGDWLVFENGQPMAFAHAESRQRGCWLSLESKWINDKYRKPGQEFHFAANDIIAYAHGVWTLMSVDIMGQPFIARGRQGPDGIIRFVSIEPRKDRYVRAYFERLPDGSVRSSAEYSDKPEMGAWKPMFEYLYKKLG
;
A
#
# COMPACT_ATOMS: atom_id res chain seq x y z
N MET A 1 -21.17 3.83 -87.55
CA MET A 1 -20.17 4.76 -88.14
C MET A 1 -18.81 4.43 -87.54
N ARG A 2 -17.83 4.08 -88.40
CA ARG A 2 -16.37 4.04 -88.20
C ARG A 2 -15.84 3.12 -87.07
N ALA A 3 -15.47 1.87 -87.38
CA ALA A 3 -14.16 1.45 -87.93
C ALA A 3 -13.01 1.60 -86.94
N LYS A 4 -12.22 0.54 -86.71
CA LYS A 4 -10.76 0.47 -86.98
C LYS A 4 -10.10 -0.83 -86.45
N PHE A 5 -9.41 -1.51 -87.38
CA PHE A 5 -8.14 -2.27 -87.34
C PHE A 5 -7.92 -3.36 -86.27
N LEU A 6 -7.80 -4.64 -86.65
CA LEU A 6 -6.65 -5.37 -87.24
C LEU A 6 -5.54 -5.74 -86.23
N ASN A 7 -5.40 -7.06 -86.05
CA ASN A 7 -4.20 -7.91 -85.97
C ASN A 7 -3.03 -7.46 -85.07
N LEU A 8 -2.53 -8.34 -84.19
CA LEU A 8 -1.53 -9.36 -84.56
C LEU A 8 -1.17 -10.29 -83.39
N ILE A 9 -0.71 -11.48 -83.78
CA ILE A 9 -0.25 -12.63 -83.00
C ILE A 9 1.12 -12.35 -82.37
N ALA A 10 1.37 -12.89 -81.17
CA ALA A 10 2.71 -13.39 -80.80
C ALA A 10 2.60 -14.46 -79.70
N ALA A 11 2.85 -15.71 -80.08
CA ALA A 11 3.15 -16.78 -79.15
C ALA A 11 4.61 -16.63 -78.67
N ALA A 12 4.84 -16.85 -77.37
CA ALA A 12 6.17 -17.19 -76.88
C ALA A 12 6.01 -18.08 -75.63
N THR A 13 6.11 -19.39 -75.87
CA THR A 13 6.39 -20.37 -74.81
C THR A 13 7.85 -20.24 -74.44
N VAL A 14 8.15 -19.94 -73.18
CA VAL A 14 9.48 -20.13 -72.61
C VAL A 14 9.33 -20.97 -71.35
N LEU A 15 9.69 -22.25 -71.47
CA LEU A 15 10.23 -23.05 -70.38
C LEU A 15 11.59 -22.45 -70.01
N VAL A 16 11.96 -22.48 -68.72
CA VAL A 16 13.28 -22.97 -68.22
C VAL A 16 13.42 -22.73 -66.70
N ALA A 17 13.81 -23.82 -66.02
CA ALA A 17 14.66 -23.97 -64.84
C ALA A 17 14.30 -23.33 -63.47
N THR A 18 14.00 -24.25 -62.54
CA THR A 18 14.62 -24.45 -61.21
C THR A 18 15.20 -23.24 -60.46
N GLY A 19 14.59 -22.99 -59.31
CA GLY A 19 15.25 -22.39 -58.15
C GLY A 19 14.40 -22.70 -56.92
N GLU A 20 14.87 -23.62 -56.07
CA GLU A 20 14.39 -23.74 -54.70
C GLU A 20 14.59 -22.39 -54.00
N VAL A 21 13.50 -21.69 -53.75
CA VAL A 21 13.51 -20.55 -52.85
C VAL A 21 13.30 -21.13 -51.46
N GLU A 22 14.42 -21.44 -50.80
CA GLU A 22 14.48 -21.65 -49.36
C GLU A 22 14.05 -20.33 -48.69
N SER A 23 12.73 -20.19 -48.47
CA SER A 23 12.16 -19.10 -47.70
C SER A 23 12.45 -19.38 -46.22
N ALA A 24 13.63 -18.98 -45.77
CA ALA A 24 13.93 -18.81 -44.35
C ALA A 24 13.02 -17.68 -43.81
N GLN A 25 11.78 -18.03 -43.46
CA GLN A 25 10.95 -17.19 -42.61
C GLN A 25 11.54 -17.22 -41.21
N ALA A 26 12.42 -16.27 -40.94
CA ALA A 26 12.77 -15.90 -39.57
C ALA A 26 11.48 -15.47 -38.88
N GLN A 27 10.89 -16.39 -38.10
CA GLN A 27 9.81 -16.08 -37.18
C GLN A 27 10.37 -15.11 -36.15
N VAL A 28 10.09 -13.82 -36.34
CA VAL A 28 10.23 -12.81 -35.30
C VAL A 28 9.25 -13.23 -34.22
N LEU A 29 9.74 -13.95 -33.21
CA LEU A 29 9.06 -14.18 -31.95
C LEU A 29 8.93 -12.80 -31.29
N GLY A 30 7.89 -12.08 -31.68
CA GLY A 30 7.43 -10.92 -30.93
C GLY A 30 7.12 -11.40 -29.53
N THR A 31 7.91 -10.97 -28.55
CA THR A 31 7.60 -11.12 -27.14
C THR A 31 6.24 -10.45 -26.93
N VAL A 32 5.19 -11.27 -26.80
CA VAL A 32 3.90 -10.81 -26.32
C VAL A 32 4.14 -10.40 -24.88
N VAL A 33 4.40 -9.11 -24.66
CA VAL A 33 4.40 -8.52 -23.33
C VAL A 33 2.96 -8.62 -22.85
N ALA A 34 2.69 -9.58 -21.99
CA ALA A 34 1.41 -9.69 -21.33
C ALA A 34 1.08 -8.32 -20.69
N PRO A 35 -0.15 -7.82 -20.82
CA PRO A 35 -0.56 -6.61 -20.13
C PRO A 35 -0.18 -6.75 -18.66
N PRO A 36 0.38 -5.70 -18.00
CA PRO A 36 0.72 -5.79 -16.59
C PRO A 36 -0.52 -6.27 -15.84
N GLU A 37 -0.38 -7.36 -15.08
CA GLU A 37 -1.46 -7.85 -14.22
C GLU A 37 -1.89 -6.66 -13.35
N GLN A 38 -3.10 -6.14 -13.60
CA GLN A 38 -3.70 -5.17 -12.71
C GLN A 38 -3.94 -5.90 -11.39
N THR A 39 -3.06 -5.67 -10.42
CA THR A 39 -3.31 -6.18 -9.08
C THR A 39 -4.54 -5.43 -8.56
N TYR A 40 -5.51 -6.19 -8.02
CA TYR A 40 -6.75 -5.64 -7.47
C TYR A 40 -6.52 -4.54 -6.42
N CYS A 41 -5.31 -4.51 -5.83
CA CYS A 41 -4.86 -3.58 -4.80
C CYS A 41 -3.75 -2.62 -5.28
N ALA A 42 -3.81 -2.21 -6.55
CA ALA A 42 -2.89 -1.22 -7.13
C ALA A 42 -3.38 0.24 -7.04
N GLU A 43 -4.64 0.49 -6.67
CA GLU A 43 -5.18 1.85 -6.58
C GLU A 43 -4.35 2.70 -5.58
N PRO A 44 -4.14 4.01 -5.82
CA PRO A 44 -3.34 4.86 -4.93
C PRO A 44 -3.72 4.78 -3.45
N GLY A 45 -4.98 4.53 -3.12
CA GLY A 45 -5.41 4.35 -1.73
C GLY A 45 -4.80 3.12 -1.04
N TYR A 46 -4.58 2.02 -1.75
CA TYR A 46 -3.87 0.86 -1.20
C TYR A 46 -2.40 1.19 -0.90
N ARG A 47 -1.80 2.08 -1.69
CA ARG A 47 -0.37 2.42 -1.63
C ARG A 47 -0.06 3.62 -0.72
N ALA A 48 -1.08 4.31 -0.23
CA ALA A 48 -0.90 5.55 0.52
C ALA A 48 -0.16 5.35 1.85
N LEU A 49 -0.12 4.13 2.38
CA LEU A 49 0.56 3.77 3.63
C LEU A 49 1.87 2.98 3.41
N ASP A 50 2.33 2.80 2.18
CA ASP A 50 3.60 2.11 1.87
C ASP A 50 4.79 2.74 2.58
N PHE A 51 4.70 4.04 2.93
CA PHE A 51 5.74 4.71 3.69
C PHE A 51 5.95 4.14 5.11
N LEU A 52 4.99 3.36 5.62
CA LEU A 52 5.13 2.61 6.88
C LEU A 52 5.91 1.31 6.70
N GLU A 53 6.10 0.79 5.48
CA GLU A 53 6.74 -0.51 5.28
C GLU A 53 8.21 -0.50 5.73
N GLY A 54 8.60 -1.58 6.41
CA GLY A 54 9.95 -1.85 6.90
C GLY A 54 10.04 -1.98 8.41
N ASP A 55 11.28 -2.04 8.89
CA ASP A 55 11.61 -2.12 10.30
C ASP A 55 11.89 -0.74 10.88
N TRP A 56 11.45 -0.50 12.12
CA TRP A 56 11.49 0.79 12.77
C TRP A 56 11.94 0.70 14.22
N LEU A 57 12.71 1.69 14.66
CA LEU A 57 12.86 2.06 16.05
C LEU A 57 11.95 3.25 16.35
N VAL A 58 11.06 3.07 17.33
CA VAL A 58 10.04 4.06 17.71
C VAL A 58 10.53 4.84 18.91
N PHE A 59 10.41 6.16 18.83
CA PHE A 59 10.82 7.10 19.86
C PHE A 59 9.63 7.88 20.41
N GLU A 60 9.68 8.24 21.69
CA GLU A 60 8.80 9.21 22.33
C GLU A 60 9.66 10.17 23.15
N ASN A 61 9.51 11.48 22.95
CA ASN A 61 10.33 12.49 23.63
C ASN A 61 11.84 12.24 23.51
N GLY A 62 12.29 11.73 22.36
CA GLY A 62 13.69 11.40 22.08
C GLY A 62 14.20 10.10 22.70
N GLN A 63 13.39 9.38 23.48
CA GLN A 63 13.76 8.10 24.08
C GLN A 63 13.22 6.92 23.26
N PRO A 64 13.98 5.84 23.08
CA PRO A 64 13.50 4.65 22.38
C PRO A 64 12.43 3.92 23.21
N MET A 65 11.32 3.58 22.57
CA MET A 65 10.12 3.03 23.22
C MET A 65 9.75 1.64 22.72
N ALA A 66 9.91 1.38 21.42
CA ALA A 66 9.48 0.13 20.80
C ALA A 66 10.27 -0.16 19.52
N PHE A 67 10.28 -1.44 19.14
CA PHE A 67 10.55 -1.84 17.77
C PHE A 67 9.21 -2.06 17.05
N ALA A 68 9.14 -1.68 15.78
CA ALA A 68 7.97 -1.95 14.97
C ALA A 68 8.36 -2.50 13.60
N HIS A 69 7.54 -3.39 13.06
CA HIS A 69 7.71 -3.98 11.73
C HIS A 69 6.40 -3.81 10.97
N ALA A 70 6.44 -3.14 9.82
CA ALA A 70 5.30 -3.05 8.93
C ALA A 70 5.57 -3.74 7.60
N GLU A 71 4.61 -4.53 7.16
CA GLU A 71 4.72 -5.33 5.94
C GLU A 71 3.42 -5.27 5.15
N SER A 72 3.55 -5.05 3.84
CA SER A 72 2.46 -5.18 2.89
C SER A 72 2.16 -6.65 2.62
N ARG A 73 0.89 -7.03 2.77
CA ARG A 73 0.40 -8.40 2.71
C ARG A 73 -0.55 -8.57 1.52
N GLN A 74 -0.67 -9.80 1.05
CA GLN A 74 -1.59 -10.16 -0.05
C GLN A 74 -1.42 -9.24 -1.28
N ARG A 75 -0.18 -9.06 -1.75
CA ARG A 75 0.16 -8.22 -2.91
C ARG A 75 -0.30 -6.75 -2.77
N GLY A 76 -0.26 -6.17 -1.57
CA GLY A 76 -0.62 -4.76 -1.34
C GLY A 76 -2.04 -4.51 -0.87
N CYS A 77 -2.83 -5.54 -0.56
CA CYS A 77 -4.23 -5.34 -0.17
C CYS A 77 -4.42 -4.85 1.26
N TRP A 78 -3.48 -5.17 2.15
CA TRP A 78 -3.49 -4.68 3.53
C TRP A 78 -2.07 -4.63 4.09
N LEU A 79 -1.90 -3.79 5.11
CA LEU A 79 -0.65 -3.62 5.85
C LEU A 79 -0.78 -4.28 7.23
N SER A 80 0.15 -5.17 7.59
CA SER A 80 0.37 -5.55 8.99
C SER A 80 1.37 -4.60 9.62
N LEU A 81 1.10 -4.12 10.83
CA LEU A 81 2.06 -3.39 11.66
C LEU A 81 2.14 -4.04 13.04
N GLU A 82 3.29 -4.63 13.35
CA GLU A 82 3.57 -5.23 14.64
C GLU A 82 4.43 -4.28 15.46
N SER A 83 4.10 -4.06 16.73
CA SER A 83 4.88 -3.18 17.62
C SER A 83 5.16 -3.86 18.95
N LYS A 84 6.41 -3.81 19.40
CA LYS A 84 6.91 -4.42 20.65
C LYS A 84 7.64 -3.39 21.47
N TRP A 85 7.10 -3.04 22.63
CA TRP A 85 7.71 -2.07 23.54
C TRP A 85 8.93 -2.70 24.23
N ILE A 86 9.94 -1.87 24.46
CA ILE A 86 11.20 -2.28 25.11
C ILE A 86 11.31 -1.78 26.55
N ASN A 87 10.31 -1.04 27.02
CA ASN A 87 10.27 -0.49 28.38
C ASN A 87 8.93 -0.73 29.07
N ASP A 88 8.88 -0.37 30.34
CA ASP A 88 7.77 -0.66 31.25
C ASP A 88 6.62 0.36 31.22
N LYS A 89 6.65 1.37 30.34
CA LYS A 89 5.67 2.48 30.35
C LYS A 89 4.21 1.99 30.37
N TYR A 90 3.93 0.92 29.62
CA TYR A 90 2.59 0.34 29.48
C TYR A 90 2.47 -1.04 30.15
N ARG A 91 3.50 -1.49 30.87
CA ARG A 91 3.46 -2.78 31.57
C ARG A 91 2.60 -2.65 32.81
N LYS A 92 1.61 -3.54 32.98
CA LYS A 92 0.82 -3.58 34.21
C LYS A 92 1.62 -4.24 35.36
N PRO A 93 1.38 -3.84 36.62
CA PRO A 93 1.93 -4.56 37.76
C PRO A 93 1.63 -6.06 37.69
N GLY A 94 2.65 -6.89 37.90
CA GLY A 94 2.54 -8.35 37.85
C GLY A 94 2.60 -8.97 36.44
N GLN A 95 2.79 -8.20 35.37
CA GLN A 95 3.07 -8.75 34.05
C GLN A 95 4.58 -8.90 33.81
N GLU A 96 5.00 -10.06 33.30
CA GLU A 96 6.40 -10.36 32.99
C GLU A 96 6.83 -9.85 31.61
N PHE A 97 5.88 -9.54 30.75
CA PHE A 97 6.10 -9.12 29.37
C PHE A 97 5.87 -7.62 29.17
N HIS A 98 6.60 -7.02 28.24
CA HIS A 98 6.34 -5.66 27.78
C HIS A 98 5.08 -5.58 26.93
N PHE A 99 4.55 -4.37 26.75
CA PHE A 99 3.40 -4.13 25.90
C PHE A 99 3.71 -4.47 24.43
N ALA A 100 2.72 -5.02 23.73
CA ALA A 100 2.79 -5.29 22.30
C ALA A 100 1.42 -5.10 21.67
N ALA A 101 1.40 -4.74 20.39
CA ALA A 101 0.19 -4.55 19.60
C ALA A 101 0.41 -5.03 18.16
N ASN A 102 -0.67 -5.50 17.54
CA ASN A 102 -0.71 -5.87 16.13
C ASN A 102 -1.85 -5.12 15.46
N ASP A 103 -1.52 -4.40 14.40
CA ASP A 103 -2.47 -3.63 13.61
C ASP A 103 -2.59 -4.24 12.20
N ILE A 104 -3.81 -4.24 11.70
CA ILE A 104 -4.16 -4.60 10.33
C ILE A 104 -4.83 -3.37 9.72
N ILE A 105 -4.29 -2.86 8.63
CA ILE A 105 -4.85 -1.72 7.90
C ILE A 105 -5.21 -2.15 6.49
N ALA A 106 -6.51 -2.14 6.18
CA ALA A 106 -7.03 -2.50 4.86
C ALA A 106 -7.73 -1.32 4.20
N TYR A 107 -7.64 -1.20 2.88
CA TYR A 107 -8.32 -0.17 2.10
C TYR A 107 -9.46 -0.76 1.28
N ALA A 108 -10.61 -0.10 1.29
CA ALA A 108 -11.72 -0.43 0.41
C ALA A 108 -12.60 0.82 0.20
N HIS A 109 -13.03 1.04 -1.04
CA HIS A 109 -14.03 2.07 -1.39
C HIS A 109 -13.71 3.47 -0.83
N GLY A 110 -12.45 3.93 -0.95
CA GLY A 110 -12.09 5.28 -0.50
C GLY A 110 -11.79 5.42 0.99
N VAL A 111 -11.79 4.32 1.76
CA VAL A 111 -11.69 4.35 3.22
C VAL A 111 -10.73 3.27 3.71
N TRP A 112 -9.82 3.64 4.62
CA TRP A 112 -9.02 2.67 5.35
C TRP A 112 -9.79 2.16 6.57
N THR A 113 -9.59 0.90 6.92
CA THR A 113 -10.04 0.32 8.18
C THR A 113 -8.80 -0.16 8.92
N LEU A 114 -8.61 0.36 10.14
CA LEU A 114 -7.57 -0.10 11.04
C LEU A 114 -8.23 -0.96 12.11
N MET A 115 -7.73 -2.17 12.28
CA MET A 115 -8.06 -3.06 13.39
C MET A 115 -6.79 -3.31 14.18
N SER A 116 -6.85 -3.15 15.50
CA SER A 116 -5.71 -3.33 16.39
C SER A 116 -6.12 -4.23 17.56
N VAL A 117 -5.19 -5.07 17.98
CA VAL A 117 -5.29 -5.84 19.21
C VAL A 117 -3.98 -5.73 19.97
N ASP A 118 -4.08 -5.41 21.24
CA ASP A 118 -2.93 -5.39 22.13
C ASP A 118 -2.81 -6.66 22.99
N ILE A 119 -1.69 -6.78 23.69
CA ILE A 119 -1.41 -7.93 24.57
C ILE A 119 -2.39 -8.05 25.76
N MET A 120 -3.21 -7.03 26.01
CA MET A 120 -4.28 -7.08 27.00
C MET A 120 -5.60 -7.57 26.38
N GLY A 121 -5.60 -7.97 25.11
CA GLY A 121 -6.78 -8.40 24.37
C GLY A 121 -7.77 -7.27 24.10
N GLN A 122 -7.33 -6.00 24.16
CA GLN A 122 -8.21 -4.85 23.96
C GLN A 122 -8.31 -4.53 22.47
N PRO A 123 -9.49 -4.72 21.84
CA PRO A 123 -9.65 -4.37 20.45
C PRO A 123 -9.73 -2.86 20.27
N PHE A 124 -9.33 -2.41 19.09
CA PHE A 124 -9.51 -1.05 18.62
C PHE A 124 -9.82 -1.08 17.13
N ILE A 125 -10.88 -0.41 16.71
CA ILE A 125 -11.28 -0.32 15.31
C ILE A 125 -11.47 1.15 14.94
N ALA A 126 -10.88 1.56 13.82
CA ALA A 126 -10.96 2.92 13.32
C ALA A 126 -11.14 2.98 11.80
N ARG A 127 -11.73 4.08 11.33
CA ARG A 127 -11.85 4.40 9.91
C ARG A 127 -10.92 5.54 9.54
N GLY A 128 -10.20 5.35 8.43
CA GLY A 128 -9.15 6.22 7.97
C GLY A 128 -9.53 6.99 6.70
N ARG A 129 -9.05 8.23 6.59
CA ARG A 129 -9.01 9.02 5.34
C ARG A 129 -7.71 9.83 5.27
N GLN A 130 -7.26 10.13 4.05
CA GLN A 130 -6.18 11.08 3.84
C GLN A 130 -6.76 12.49 3.83
N GLY A 131 -6.13 13.40 4.59
CA GLY A 131 -6.49 14.81 4.52
C GLY A 131 -5.80 15.54 3.37
N PRO A 132 -6.18 16.81 3.13
CA PRO A 132 -5.60 17.62 2.06
C PRO A 132 -4.12 17.95 2.27
N ASP A 133 -3.62 17.82 3.50
CA ASP A 133 -2.22 17.96 3.89
C ASP A 133 -1.40 16.66 3.74
N GLY A 134 -2.02 15.59 3.20
CA GLY A 134 -1.37 14.29 3.01
C GLY A 134 -1.34 13.41 4.26
N ILE A 135 -1.72 13.92 5.43
CA ILE A 135 -1.74 13.15 6.69
C ILE A 135 -2.89 12.14 6.66
N ILE A 136 -2.58 10.88 6.97
CA ILE A 136 -3.58 9.82 7.12
C ILE A 136 -4.19 9.91 8.52
N ARG A 137 -5.51 9.99 8.60
CA ARG A 137 -6.26 10.21 9.84
C ARG A 137 -7.21 9.07 10.09
N PHE A 138 -7.07 8.38 11.20
CA PHE A 138 -7.99 7.36 11.69
C PHE A 138 -8.85 7.91 12.83
N VAL A 139 -10.14 7.57 12.85
CA VAL A 139 -11.04 7.87 13.96
C VAL A 139 -11.73 6.59 14.40
N SER A 140 -11.72 6.31 15.70
CA SER A 140 -12.35 5.14 16.29
C SER A 140 -13.83 5.10 15.96
N ILE A 141 -14.34 3.94 15.57
CA ILE A 141 -15.78 3.76 15.31
C ILE A 141 -16.60 3.60 16.60
N GLU A 142 -15.93 3.19 17.67
CA GLU A 142 -16.51 2.97 18.99
C GLU A 142 -15.54 3.45 20.08
N PRO A 143 -16.04 3.85 21.26
CA PRO A 143 -15.18 4.29 22.35
C PRO A 143 -14.46 3.12 23.01
N ARG A 144 -13.18 3.32 23.34
CA ARG A 144 -12.36 2.41 24.16
C ARG A 144 -12.26 2.98 25.57
N LYS A 145 -12.83 2.30 26.56
CA LYS A 145 -12.90 2.79 27.97
C LYS A 145 -13.50 4.21 28.04
N ASP A 146 -14.66 4.39 27.43
CA ASP A 146 -15.41 5.65 27.38
C ASP A 146 -14.68 6.81 26.66
N ARG A 147 -13.73 6.49 25.77
CA ARG A 147 -12.98 7.49 25.01
C ARG A 147 -12.92 7.12 23.54
N TYR A 148 -13.28 8.06 22.69
CA TYR A 148 -12.96 8.02 21.27
C TYR A 148 -11.49 8.38 21.08
N VAL A 149 -10.86 7.79 20.08
CA VAL A 149 -9.47 8.04 19.72
C VAL A 149 -9.38 8.42 18.26
N ARG A 150 -8.55 9.40 17.96
CA ARG A 150 -8.13 9.70 16.59
C ARG A 150 -6.62 9.57 16.51
N ALA A 151 -6.13 8.94 15.45
CA ALA A 151 -4.72 8.68 15.22
C ALA A 151 -4.29 9.24 13.86
N TYR A 152 -3.02 9.61 13.77
CA TYR A 152 -2.44 10.32 12.64
C TYR A 152 -1.16 9.63 12.22
N PHE A 153 -0.96 9.47 10.91
CA PHE A 153 0.33 9.09 10.35
C PHE A 153 0.77 10.14 9.32
N GLU A 154 1.98 10.65 9.51
CA GLU A 154 2.59 11.67 8.68
C GLU A 154 4.00 11.21 8.29
N ARG A 155 4.27 11.15 6.97
CA ARG A 155 5.62 10.93 6.46
C ARG A 155 6.39 12.24 6.49
N LEU A 156 7.55 12.25 7.15
CA LEU A 156 8.42 13.43 7.24
C LEU A 156 9.42 13.49 6.07
N PRO A 157 10.03 14.66 5.79
CA PRO A 157 10.96 14.83 4.67
C PRO A 157 12.21 13.93 4.73
N ASP A 158 12.67 13.58 5.93
CA ASP A 158 13.82 12.70 6.15
C ASP A 158 13.47 11.20 6.01
N GLY A 159 12.21 10.88 5.69
CA GLY A 159 11.71 9.51 5.55
C GLY A 159 11.27 8.86 6.86
N SER A 160 11.41 9.55 8.00
CA SER A 160 10.80 9.11 9.27
C SER A 160 9.28 9.27 9.24
N VAL A 161 8.60 8.64 10.19
CA VAL A 161 7.13 8.74 10.31
C VAL A 161 6.78 9.30 11.68
N ARG A 162 5.97 10.36 11.70
CA ARG A 162 5.29 10.81 12.92
C ARG A 162 3.96 10.07 13.04
N SER A 163 3.77 9.40 14.17
CA SER A 163 2.49 8.83 14.57
C SER A 163 2.00 9.52 15.83
N SER A 164 0.83 10.12 15.81
CA SER A 164 0.26 10.76 17.00
C SER A 164 -1.17 10.32 17.22
N ALA A 165 -1.65 10.45 18.45
CA ALA A 165 -3.05 10.22 18.75
C ALA A 165 -3.56 11.19 19.79
N GLU A 166 -4.87 11.40 19.74
CA GLU A 166 -5.64 12.18 20.69
C GLU A 166 -6.88 11.40 21.10
N TYR A 167 -7.41 11.70 22.29
CA TYR A 167 -8.63 11.10 22.79
C TYR A 167 -9.66 12.14 23.22
N SER A 168 -10.93 11.75 23.21
CA SER A 168 -12.05 12.56 23.69
C SER A 168 -13.12 11.68 24.35
N ASP A 169 -13.65 12.10 25.48
CA ASP A 169 -14.87 11.57 26.09
C ASP A 169 -16.14 12.13 25.43
N LYS A 170 -16.02 13.24 24.68
CA LYS A 170 -17.13 13.98 24.08
C LYS A 170 -16.72 14.52 22.69
N PRO A 171 -16.48 13.63 21.71
CA PRO A 171 -15.93 13.99 20.41
C PRO A 171 -16.78 15.01 19.64
N GLU A 172 -18.10 15.02 19.86
CA GLU A 172 -19.06 15.94 19.25
C GLU A 172 -18.85 17.40 19.66
N MET A 173 -18.23 17.65 20.82
CA MET A 173 -17.86 18.99 21.26
C MET A 173 -16.48 19.43 20.79
N GLY A 174 -15.78 18.58 20.02
CA GLY A 174 -14.46 18.90 19.47
C GLY A 174 -13.32 19.00 20.49
N ALA A 175 -13.56 18.59 21.74
CA ALA A 175 -12.56 18.64 22.81
C ALA A 175 -11.66 17.39 22.77
N TRP A 176 -10.52 17.48 22.10
CA TRP A 176 -9.54 16.39 21.99
C TRP A 176 -8.30 16.69 22.84
N LYS A 177 -7.77 15.66 23.50
CA LYS A 177 -6.58 15.76 24.36
C LYS A 177 -5.46 14.89 23.79
N PRO A 178 -4.19 15.33 23.83
CA PRO A 178 -3.06 14.50 23.42
C PRO A 178 -3.03 13.17 24.16
N MET A 179 -2.77 12.09 23.43
CA MET A 179 -2.59 10.75 23.97
C MET A 179 -1.12 10.31 23.91
N PHE A 180 -0.53 10.39 22.72
CA PHE A 180 0.89 10.11 22.49
C PHE A 180 1.36 10.82 21.22
N GLU A 181 2.68 10.96 21.10
CA GLU A 181 3.37 11.28 19.86
C GLU A 181 4.63 10.42 19.75
N TYR A 182 4.74 9.71 18.63
CA TYR A 182 5.82 8.80 18.31
C TYR A 182 6.53 9.22 17.04
N LEU A 183 7.84 9.01 17.03
CA LEU A 183 8.69 9.16 15.87
C LEU A 183 9.29 7.81 15.50
N TYR A 184 8.97 7.31 14.32
CA TYR A 184 9.48 6.06 13.77
C TYR A 184 10.70 6.38 12.92
N LYS A 185 11.86 5.85 13.29
CA LYS A 185 13.08 5.94 12.49
C LYS A 185 13.41 4.57 11.92
N LYS A 186 13.65 4.52 10.61
CA LYS A 186 13.86 3.28 9.88
C LYS A 186 15.14 2.59 10.38
N LEU A 187 15.07 1.29 10.58
CA LEU A 187 16.24 0.44 10.78
C LEU A 187 16.80 0.09 9.40
N GLY A 188 18.11 0.27 9.25
CA GLY A 188 18.83 0.03 7.98
C GLY A 188 19.01 -1.43 7.65
#